data_AF-A0A094HQI1-F1
#
_entry.id   AF-A0A094HQI1-F1
#
_cell.length_a   1.000
_cell.length_b   1.000
_cell.length_c   1.000
_cell.angle_alpha   90.00
_cell.angle_beta   90.00
_cell.angle_gamma   90.00
#
_symmetry.space_group_name_H-M   'P 1'
#
loop_
_entity.id
_entity.type
_entity.pdbx_description
1 polymer ?
#
loop_
_entity_poly.entity_id
_entity_poly.type
_entity_poly.pdbx_seq_one_letter_code
_entity_poly.pdbx_strand_id
1 'polypeptide(L)'
;MSSMRNAVQRRPHRERGQPEERAKWGLLEKHKDYSARARDFNAKKTKLKALRQKVLDKNPDEFYFGMVSQKGPTTSGKNRCGAAV
;
A
#
# COMPACT_ATOMS: atom_id res chain seq x y z
N MET A 1 7.21 -6.28 41.26
CA MET A 1 6.30 -5.35 41.96
C MET A 1 6.40 -3.98 41.31
N SER A 2 5.29 -3.48 40.74
CA SER A 2 5.24 -2.12 40.21
C SER A 2 5.08 -1.12 41.36
N SER A 3 6.16 -0.43 41.71
CA SER A 3 6.14 0.73 42.62
C SER A 3 5.28 1.85 42.03
N MET A 4 4.77 2.77 42.87
CA MET A 4 3.78 3.85 42.64
C MET A 4 3.98 4.79 41.42
N ARG A 5 4.82 4.47 40.44
CA ARG A 5 5.08 5.21 39.19
C ARG A 5 3.84 5.40 38.28
N ASN A 6 2.79 4.60 38.47
CA ASN A 6 1.51 4.71 37.76
C ASN A 6 0.37 5.28 38.62
N ALA A 7 0.61 5.61 39.90
CA ALA A 7 -0.42 6.14 40.80
C ALA A 7 -0.68 7.65 40.59
N VAL A 8 0.29 8.37 40.01
CA VAL A 8 0.16 9.78 39.66
C VAL A 8 -0.13 9.92 38.18
N GLN A 9 -1.26 10.55 37.83
CA GLN A 9 -1.62 10.83 36.45
C GLN A 9 -0.60 11.80 35.83
N ARG A 10 0.00 11.41 34.70
CA ARG A 10 0.93 12.26 33.95
C ARG A 10 0.15 13.13 32.97
N ARG A 11 0.58 14.39 32.81
CA ARG A 11 -0.01 15.30 31.82
C ARG A 11 0.23 14.76 30.39
N PRO A 12 -0.80 14.67 29.54
CA PRO A 12 -0.62 14.29 28.14
C PRO A 12 0.09 15.42 27.36
N HIS A 13 1.06 15.05 26.53
CA HIS A 13 1.68 15.98 25.58
C HIS A 13 0.79 16.12 24.34
N ARG A 14 0.38 17.35 24.03
CA ARG A 14 -0.44 17.65 22.85
C ARG A 14 0.45 17.84 21.62
N GLU A 15 0.00 17.33 20.48
CA GLU A 15 0.69 17.51 19.20
C GLU A 15 0.42 18.92 18.64
N ARG A 16 1.40 19.49 17.93
CA ARG A 16 1.28 20.82 17.29
C ARG A 16 0.64 20.70 15.90
N GLY A 17 -0.16 21.71 15.53
CA GLY A 17 -0.73 21.88 14.18
C GLY A 17 0.30 22.33 13.12
N GLN A 18 -0.17 22.45 11.88
CA GLN A 18 0.59 23.04 10.77
C GLN A 18 0.72 24.56 10.95
N PRO A 19 1.88 25.19 10.68
CA PRO A 19 2.01 26.65 10.68
C PRO A 19 1.07 27.31 9.66
N GLU A 20 0.52 28.48 10.00
CA GLU A 20 -0.49 29.17 9.18
C GLU A 20 0.03 29.52 7.78
N GLU A 21 1.28 29.97 7.67
CA GLU A 21 1.95 30.25 6.39
C GLU A 21 1.99 29.04 5.43
N ARG A 22 1.88 27.83 5.99
CA ARG A 22 1.94 26.56 5.26
C ARG A 22 0.60 25.84 5.21
N ALA A 23 -0.49 26.48 5.60
CA ALA A 23 -1.84 25.91 5.55
C ALA A 23 -2.24 25.43 4.14
N LYS A 24 -1.71 26.07 3.09
CA LYS A 24 -1.95 25.68 1.68
C LYS A 24 -1.57 24.24 1.32
N TRP A 25 -0.66 23.62 2.08
CA TRP A 25 -0.18 22.26 1.84
C TRP A 25 -1.02 21.18 2.54
N GLY A 26 -2.07 21.60 3.25
CA GLY A 26 -2.93 20.69 4.01
C GLY A 26 -2.32 20.29 5.36
N LEU A 27 -2.72 19.12 5.85
CA LEU A 27 -2.38 18.61 7.17
C LEU A 27 -0.88 18.29 7.29
N LEU A 28 -0.27 18.68 8.42
CA LEU A 28 1.09 18.28 8.77
C LEU A 28 1.14 16.83 9.24
N GLU A 29 1.51 15.94 8.32
CA GLU A 29 1.73 14.52 8.61
C GLU A 29 2.69 14.31 9.79
N LYS A 30 2.30 13.43 10.71
CA LYS A 30 3.10 13.01 11.85
C LYS A 30 3.57 11.57 11.67
N HIS A 31 4.43 11.11 12.58
CA HIS A 31 5.01 9.77 12.50
C HIS A 31 3.96 8.64 12.43
N LYS A 32 2.80 8.82 13.08
CA LYS A 32 1.70 7.85 13.02
C LYS A 32 1.14 7.73 11.60
N ASP A 33 0.89 8.84 10.92
CA ASP A 33 0.35 8.83 9.56
C ASP A 33 1.41 8.32 8.57
N TYR A 34 2.68 8.71 8.74
CA TYR A 34 3.80 8.16 7.97
C TYR A 34 3.89 6.65 8.10
N SER A 35 3.77 6.14 9.33
CA SER A 35 3.81 4.70 9.56
C SER A 35 2.66 3.97 8.87
N ALA A 36 1.46 4.54 8.89
CA ALA A 36 0.30 3.98 8.17
C ALA A 36 0.52 4.01 6.65
N ARG A 37 0.98 5.14 6.11
CA ARG A 37 1.28 5.32 4.68
C ARG A 37 2.37 4.38 4.20
N ALA A 38 3.45 4.20 4.97
CA ALA A 38 4.53 3.29 4.65
C ALA A 38 4.07 1.83 4.63
N ARG A 39 3.21 1.42 5.58
CA ARG A 39 2.62 0.07 5.60
C ARG A 39 1.77 -0.19 4.37
N ASP A 40 0.88 0.73 4.01
CA ASP A 40 0.03 0.61 2.80
C ASP A 40 0.88 0.51 1.53
N PHE A 41 1.88 1.39 1.38
CA PHE A 41 2.79 1.36 0.24
C PHE A 41 3.54 0.02 0.14
N ASN A 42 4.06 -0.49 1.26
CA ASN A 42 4.76 -1.76 1.29
C ASN A 42 3.84 -2.93 0.95
N ALA A 43 2.59 -2.93 1.44
CA ALA A 43 1.60 -3.94 1.09
C ALA A 43 1.26 -3.94 -0.42
N LYS A 44 1.14 -2.76 -1.02
CA LYS A 44 0.96 -2.63 -2.49
C LYS A 44 2.18 -3.13 -3.24
N LYS A 45 3.39 -2.79 -2.79
CA LYS A 45 4.65 -3.24 -3.39
C LYS A 45 4.78 -4.77 -3.35
N THR A 46 4.48 -5.42 -2.23
CA THR A 46 4.52 -6.89 -2.13
C THR A 46 3.50 -7.55 -3.03
N LYS A 47 2.26 -7.02 -3.08
CA LYS A 47 1.22 -7.51 -4.00
C LYS A 47 1.65 -7.42 -5.46
N LEU A 48 2.20 -6.29 -5.89
CA LEU A 48 2.70 -6.11 -7.25
C LEU A 48 3.86 -7.07 -7.56
N LYS A 49 4.78 -7.28 -6.62
CA LYS A 49 5.87 -8.25 -6.78
C LYS A 49 5.32 -9.67 -6.98
N ALA A 50 4.36 -10.09 -6.16
CA ALA A 50 3.74 -11.41 -6.28
C ALA A 50 3.00 -11.58 -7.61
N LEU A 51 2.28 -10.56 -8.09
CA LEU A 51 1.62 -10.60 -9.40
C LEU A 51 2.63 -10.71 -10.55
N ARG A 52 3.75 -9.97 -10.49
CA ARG A 52 4.82 -10.08 -11.49
C ARG A 52 5.41 -11.48 -11.51
N GLN A 53 5.69 -12.05 -10.33
CA GLN A 53 6.24 -13.41 -10.23
C GLN A 53 5.28 -14.45 -10.83
N LYS A 54 3.97 -14.35 -10.53
CA LYS A 54 2.95 -15.23 -11.13
C LYS A 54 2.88 -15.14 -12.65
N VAL A 55 3.13 -13.95 -13.22
CA VAL A 55 3.17 -13.77 -14.68
C VAL A 55 4.41 -14.41 -15.28
N LEU A 56 5.56 -14.30 -14.61
CA LEU A 56 6.82 -14.92 -15.06
C LEU A 56 6.77 -16.44 -14.98
N ASP A 57 6.17 -16.99 -13.93
CA ASP A 57 6.08 -18.44 -13.71
C ASP A 57 4.89 -19.08 -14.43
N LYS A 58 4.17 -18.33 -15.27
CA LYS A 58 2.97 -18.82 -15.96
C LYS A 58 3.34 -19.85 -17.01
N ASN A 59 2.72 -21.03 -16.96
CA ASN A 59 2.85 -22.04 -18.01
C ASN A 59 2.05 -21.60 -19.26
N PRO A 60 2.67 -21.48 -20.45
CA PRO A 60 1.95 -21.10 -21.68
C PRO A 60 0.86 -22.09 -22.08
N ASP A 61 0.98 -23.37 -21.70
CA ASP A 61 0.05 -24.44 -22.10
C ASP A 61 -1.03 -24.72 -21.04
N GLU A 62 -1.16 -23.85 -20.02
CA GLU A 62 -2.18 -24.05 -18.99
C GLU A 62 -3.61 -23.92 -19.55
N PHE A 63 -4.45 -24.92 -19.26
CA PHE A 63 -5.85 -24.93 -19.64
C PHE A 63 -6.75 -25.10 -18.43
N TYR A 64 -7.75 -24.23 -18.30
CA TYR A 64 -8.81 -24.34 -17.30
C TYR A 64 -10.16 -24.41 -18.02
N PHE A 65 -11.08 -25.27 -17.57
CA PHE A 65 -12.41 -25.41 -18.19
C PHE A 65 -13.22 -24.10 -18.24
N GLY A 66 -12.96 -23.16 -17.33
CA GLY A 66 -13.55 -21.82 -17.36
C GLY A 66 -13.16 -20.97 -18.57
N MET A 67 -12.04 -21.27 -19.25
CA MET A 67 -11.62 -20.58 -20.48
C MET A 67 -12.58 -20.83 -21.65
N VAL A 68 -13.39 -21.90 -21.60
CA VAL A 68 -14.37 -22.23 -22.65
C VAL A 68 -15.61 -21.33 -22.58
N SER A 69 -16.02 -20.92 -21.38
CA SER A 69 -17.23 -20.12 -21.15
C SER A 69 -16.96 -18.63 -20.91
N GLN A 70 -15.75 -18.28 -20.47
CA GLN A 70 -15.36 -16.90 -20.16
C GLN A 70 -14.58 -16.27 -21.30
N LYS A 71 -14.91 -15.02 -21.64
CA LYS A 71 -14.07 -14.22 -22.53
C LYS A 71 -12.81 -13.80 -21.78
N GLY A 72 -11.65 -14.07 -22.37
CA GLY A 72 -10.36 -13.67 -21.82
C GLY A 72 -10.22 -12.14 -21.67
N PRO A 73 -9.17 -11.68 -20.95
CA PRO A 73 -8.94 -10.26 -20.75
C PRO A 73 -8.82 -9.54 -22.10
N THR A 74 -9.56 -8.45 -22.27
CA THR A 74 -9.50 -7.64 -23.50
C THR A 74 -8.10 -7.02 -23.64
N THR A 75 -7.37 -7.38 -24.69
CA THR A 75 -6.07 -6.80 -25.05
C THR A 75 -6.15 -5.33 -25.48
N SER A 76 -7.35 -4.79 -25.66
CA SER A 76 -7.62 -3.40 -26.00
C SER A 76 -7.79 -2.53 -24.74
N GLY A 77 -6.69 -2.21 -24.07
CA GLY A 77 -6.66 -1.26 -22.95
C GLY A 77 -5.30 -0.57 -22.86
N LYS A 78 -5.28 0.66 -22.33
CA LYS A 78 -4.19 1.68 -22.27
C LYS A 78 -2.78 1.26 -21.78
N ASN A 79 -2.45 -0.02 -21.66
CA ASN A 79 -1.17 -0.52 -21.14
C ASN A 79 -0.35 -1.27 -22.20
N ARG A 80 -0.20 -0.69 -23.39
CA ARG A 80 0.82 -1.13 -24.36
C ARG A 80 2.11 -0.34 -24.11
N CYS A 81 2.97 -0.84 -23.23
CA CYS A 81 4.38 -0.48 -23.21
C CYS A 81 5.16 -1.54 -22.41
N GLY A 82 6.02 -2.30 -23.09
CA GLY A 82 6.97 -3.22 -22.47
C GLY A 82 7.32 -4.44 -23.33
N ALA A 83 8.10 -4.22 -24.39
CA ALA A 83 9.01 -5.14 -25.09
C ALA A 83 8.56 -6.60 -25.31
N ALA A 84 8.14 -6.97 -26.51
CA ALA A 84 9.01 -7.74 -27.42
C ALA A 84 10.52 -7.50 -27.22
N VAL A 85 11.19 -8.44 -26.55
CA VAL A 85 12.34 -9.28 -26.93
C VAL A 85 12.74 -10.06 -25.68
#